data_AF-A0A2V3DRF6-F1
#
_entry.id   AF-A0A2V3DRF6-F1
#
_cell.length_a   1.000
_cell.length_b   1.000
_cell.length_c   1.000
_cell.angle_alpha   90.00
_cell.angle_beta   90.00
_cell.angle_gamma   90.00
#
_symmetry.space_group_name_H-M   'P 1'
#
loop_
_entity.id
_entity.type
_entity.pdbx_description
1 polymer ?
#
loop_
_entity_poly.entity_id
_entity_poly.type
_entity_poly.pdbx_seq_one_letter_code
_entity_poly.pdbx_strand_id
1 'polypeptide(L)' 'MRENLKRAPAGRGAPLHHYEYLEITLTPGESVPGAYQRLREHAEYGQWELARSTLYMGGQRKYVMRRKVLRVERTLNIY' A
#
# COMPACT_ATOMS: atom_id res chain seq x y z
N MET A 1 -11.13 -6.50 -10.01
CA MET A 1 -9.89 -5.88 -9.55
C MET A 1 -9.92 -5.94 -8.04
N ARG A 2 -8.88 -6.42 -7.38
CA ARG A 2 -8.89 -6.61 -5.93
C ARG A 2 -7.79 -5.80 -5.25
N GLU A 3 -8.16 -5.03 -4.24
CA GLU A 3 -7.26 -4.25 -3.40
C GLU A 3 -7.14 -4.91 -2.02
N ASN A 4 -5.93 -5.04 -1.50
CA ASN A 4 -5.66 -5.57 -0.16
C ASN A 4 -4.67 -4.69 0.58
N LEU A 5 -5.11 -4.09 1.68
CA LEU A 5 -4.29 -3.24 2.53
C LEU A 5 -3.73 -4.08 3.69
N LYS A 6 -2.41 -4.23 3.71
CA LYS A 6 -1.66 -4.75 4.86
C LYS A 6 -1.16 -3.59 5.69
N ARG A 7 -1.76 -3.43 6.87
CA ARG A 7 -1.40 -2.38 7.80
C ARG A 7 -0.16 -2.74 8.59
N ALA A 8 0.61 -1.73 8.95
CA ALA A 8 1.72 -1.85 9.86
C ALA A 8 1.21 -2.21 11.27
N PRO A 9 1.84 -3.17 11.99
CA PRO A 9 1.37 -3.57 13.31
C PRO A 9 1.52 -2.40 14.29
N ALA A 10 0.42 -1.93 14.87
CA ALA A 10 0.36 -0.80 15.80
C ALA A 10 0.37 -1.30 17.25
N GLY A 11 1.34 -0.84 18.04
CA GLY A 11 1.48 -1.26 19.44
C GLY A 11 2.78 -0.76 20.08
N ARG A 12 2.86 -0.89 21.41
CA ARG A 12 4.07 -0.55 22.18
C ARG A 12 5.22 -1.47 21.75
N GLY A 13 6.39 -0.90 21.42
CA GLY A 13 7.55 -1.65 20.91
C GLY A 13 7.52 -1.94 19.41
N ALA A 14 6.52 -1.47 18.67
CA ALA A 14 6.53 -1.57 17.22
C ALA A 14 7.53 -0.53 16.63
N PRO A 15 8.44 -0.93 15.72
CA PRO A 15 9.48 -0.04 15.19
C PRO A 15 9.00 1.34 14.69
N LEU A 16 9.90 2.32 14.76
CA LEU A 16 9.63 3.70 14.35
C LEU A 16 9.47 3.86 12.82
N HIS A 17 10.01 2.94 12.02
CA HIS A 17 10.02 2.99 10.56
C HIS A 17 9.12 1.90 9.98
N HIS A 18 7.81 2.09 10.09
CA HIS A 18 6.85 1.12 9.56
C HIS A 18 6.37 1.50 8.17
N TYR A 19 6.14 0.48 7.36
CA TYR A 19 5.49 0.61 6.06
C TYR A 19 4.14 -0.08 6.09
N GLU A 20 3.16 0.56 5.47
CA GLU A 20 1.95 -0.11 5.02
C GLU A 20 2.10 -0.53 3.59
N TYR A 21 1.46 -1.64 3.23
CA TYR A 21 1.50 -2.18 1.88
C TYR A 21 0.08 -2.29 1.33
N LEU A 22 -0.10 -1.84 0.10
CA LEU A 22 -1.35 -1.97 -0.65
C LEU A 22 -1.06 -2.88 -1.85
N GLU A 23 -1.73 -4.01 -1.89
CA GLU A 23 -1.62 -4.98 -2.99
C GLU A 23 -2.84 -4.83 -3.89
N ILE A 24 -2.61 -4.49 -5.16
CA ILE A 24 -3.64 -4.43 -6.18
C ILE A 24 -3.43 -5.59 -7.14
N THR A 25 -4.40 -6.51 -7.21
CA THR A 25 -4.35 -7.69 -8.07
C THR A 25 -5.40 -7.60 -9.15
N LEU A 26 -4.99 -7.83 -10.39
CA LEU A 26 -5.85 -7.92 -11.56
C LEU A 26 -5.90 -9.37 -12.03
N THR A 27 -7.12 -9.83 -12.31
CA THR A 27 -7.32 -11.09 -13.04
C THR A 27 -7.09 -10.89 -14.54
N PRO A 28 -6.86 -11.97 -15.31
CA PRO A 28 -6.73 -11.87 -16.76
C PRO A 28 -8.04 -11.34 -17.35
N GLY A 29 -7.94 -10.40 -18.30
CA GLY A 29 -9.10 -9.73 -18.90
C GLY A 29 -9.58 -8.47 -18.19
N GLU A 30 -9.05 -8.14 -17.01
CA GLU A 30 -9.33 -6.85 -16.38
C GLU A 30 -8.55 -5.70 -17.01
N SER A 31 -9.14 -4.51 -16.96
CA SER A 31 -8.56 -3.30 -17.56
C SER A 31 -7.27 -2.87 -16.86
N VAL A 32 -6.15 -3.01 -17.56
CA VAL A 32 -4.84 -2.50 -17.12
C VAL A 32 -4.82 -0.97 -17.03
N PRO A 33 -5.41 -0.20 -17.97
CA PRO A 33 -5.52 1.24 -17.82
C PRO A 33 -6.26 1.65 -16.54
N GLY A 34 -7.33 0.92 -16.18
CA GLY A 34 -8.05 1.14 -14.93
C GLY A 34 -7.16 0.90 -13.70
N ALA A 35 -6.22 -0.05 -13.77
CA ALA A 35 -5.23 -0.23 -12.72
C ALA A 35 -4.27 0.93 -12.57
N TYR A 36 -3.73 1.43 -13.68
CA TYR A 36 -2.83 2.57 -13.62
C TYR A 36 -3.54 3.82 -13.08
N GLN A 37 -4.82 4.00 -13.41
CA GLN A 37 -5.62 5.07 -12.82
C GLN A 37 -5.72 4.92 -11.29
N ARG A 38 -6.06 3.74 -10.78
CA ARG A 38 -6.10 3.48 -9.33
C ARG A 38 -4.76 3.69 -8.65
N LEU A 39 -3.67 3.21 -9.25
CA LEU A 39 -2.32 3.42 -8.72
C LEU A 39 -1.99 4.91 -8.64
N ARG A 40 -2.40 5.71 -9.64
CA ARG A 40 -2.23 7.17 -9.63
C ARG A 40 -3.05 7.83 -8.53
N GLU A 41 -4.32 7.49 -8.40
CA GLU A 41 -5.21 8.02 -7.35
C GLU A 41 -4.62 7.74 -5.96
N HIS A 42 -4.13 6.52 -5.71
CA HIS A 42 -3.48 6.19 -4.44
C HIS A 42 -2.17 6.97 -4.22
N ALA A 43 -1.38 7.17 -5.26
CA ALA A 43 -0.16 7.96 -5.17
C ALA A 43 -0.45 9.42 -4.84
N GLU A 44 -1.45 10.00 -5.50
CA GLU A 44 -1.82 11.40 -5.36
C GLU A 44 -2.44 11.70 -3.99
N TYR A 45 -3.44 10.92 -3.57
CA TYR A 45 -4.18 11.21 -2.35
C TYR A 45 -3.67 10.49 -1.10
N GLY A 46 -3.02 9.33 -1.26
CA GLY A 46 -2.63 8.47 -0.14
C GLY A 46 -1.14 8.40 0.14
N GLN A 47 -0.31 9.14 -0.63
CA GLN A 47 1.15 9.11 -0.57
C GLN A 47 1.69 7.68 -0.72
N TRP A 48 1.01 6.88 -1.55
CA TRP A 48 1.42 5.53 -1.88
C TRP A 48 2.46 5.54 -3.00
N GLU A 49 3.56 4.83 -2.81
CA GLU A 49 4.60 4.68 -3.81
C GLU A 49 4.60 3.27 -4.38
N LEU A 50 4.71 3.13 -5.70
CA LEU A 50 4.81 1.80 -6.33
C LEU A 50 6.12 1.14 -5.92
N ALA A 51 6.03 0.04 -5.17
CA ALA A 51 7.18 -0.73 -4.70
C ALA A 51 7.54 -1.89 -5.63
N ARG A 52 6.54 -2.54 -6.23
CA ARG A 52 6.74 -3.67 -7.16
C ARG A 52 5.59 -3.80 -8.14
N SER A 53 5.91 -4.14 -9.38
CA SER A 53 4.97 -4.65 -10.39
C SER A 53 5.35 -6.09 -10.74
N THR A 54 4.38 -6.98 -10.86
CA THR A 54 4.61 -8.38 -11.20
C THR A 54 3.55 -8.85 -12.19
N LEU A 55 4.00 -9.42 -13.31
CA LEU A 55 3.17 -10.12 -14.27
C LEU A 55 3.40 -11.62 -14.09
N TYR A 56 2.34 -12.34 -13.76
CA TYR A 56 2.39 -13.79 -13.61
C TYR A 56 2.10 -14.48 -14.93
N MET A 57 2.66 -15.69 -15.09
CA MET A 57 2.25 -16.61 -16.14
C MET A 57 0.76 -16.90 -15.98
N GLY A 58 -0.03 -16.71 -17.05
CA GLY A 58 -1.49 -16.72 -17.00
C GLY A 58 -2.14 -15.33 -17.08
N GLY A 59 -1.35 -14.25 -17.15
CA GLY A 59 -1.85 -12.90 -17.44
C GLY A 59 -2.38 -12.13 -16.23
N GLN A 60 -2.29 -12.72 -15.03
CA GLN A 60 -2.55 -12.00 -13.79
C GLN A 60 -1.46 -10.97 -13.52
N ARG A 61 -1.88 -9.78 -13.07
CA ARG A 61 -0.96 -8.70 -12.68
C ARG A 61 -1.13 -8.39 -11.22
N LYS A 62 -0.03 -8.12 -10.55
CA LYS A 62 -0.01 -7.71 -9.15
C LYS A 62 0.88 -6.49 -9.00
N TYR A 63 0.33 -5.47 -8.37
CA TYR A 63 1.02 -4.24 -8.03
C TYR A 63 1.09 -4.15 -6.51
N VAL A 64 2.27 -3.88 -5.99
CA VAL A 64 2.50 -3.64 -4.57
C VAL A 64 2.90 -2.20 -4.43
N MET A 65 2.11 -1.42 -3.71
CA MET A 65 2.44 -0.08 -3.27
C MET A 65 2.84 -0.11 -1.80
N ARG A 66 3.67 0.83 -1.39
CA ARG A 66 4.04 1.04 0.01
C ARG A 66 3.85 2.49 0.40
N ARG A 67 3.55 2.75 1.67
CA ARG A 67 3.64 4.10 2.25
C ARG A 67 4.27 4.04 3.63
N LYS A 68 5.03 5.06 3.98
CA LYS A 68 5.65 5.18 5.31
C LYS A 68 4.60 5.63 6.33
N VAL A 69 4.50 4.91 7.44
CA VAL A 69 3.68 5.32 8.58
C VAL A 69 4.55 6.08 9.56
N LEU A 70 4.23 7.36 9.75
CA LEU A 70 4.82 8.16 10.81
C LEU A 70 4.08 7.86 12.10
N ARG A 71 4.82 7.44 13.13
CA ARG A 71 4.29 7.32 14.50
C ARG A 71 4.85 8.44 15.34
N VAL A 72 3.94 9.19 15.94
CA VAL A 72 4.28 10.23 16.91
C VAL A 72 4.00 9.66 18.29
N GLU A 73 5.01 9.62 19.13
CA GLU A 73 4.82 9.26 20.54
C GLU A 73 4.14 10.43 21.27
N ARG A 74 3.17 10.11 22.12
CA ARG A 74 2.46 11.12 22.90
C ARG A 74 3.40 11.67 23.97
N THR A 75 3.79 12.93 23.84
CA THR A 75 4.73 13.61 24.76
C THR A 75 4.04 14.37 25.88
N LEU A 76 2.71 14.51 25.84
CA LEU A 76 1.94 15.17 26.90
C LEU A 76 1.97 14.33 28.19
N ASN A 77 2.81 14.76 29.14
CA ASN A 77 2.75 14.29 30.51
C ASN A 77 1.69 15.13 31.24
N ILE A 78 0.54 14.51 31.49
CA ILE A 78 -0.55 15.16 32.23
C ILE A 78 -0.27 14.89 33.71
N TYR A 79 0.05 15.95 34.45
CA TYR A 79 0.22 15.91 35.91
C TYR A 79 -1.13 16.13 36.60
#